data_AF-A0A847QHE6-F1
#
_entry.id   AF-A0A847QHE6-F1
#
_cell.length_a   1.000
_cell.length_b   1.000
_cell.length_c   1.000
_cell.angle_alpha   90.00
_cell.angle_beta   90.00
_cell.angle_gamma   90.00
#
_symmetry.space_group_name_H-M   'P 1'
#
loop_
_entity.id
_entity.type
_entity.pdbx_description
1 polymer ?
#
loop_
_entity_poly.entity_id
_entity_poly.type
_entity_poly.pdbx_seq_one_letter_code
_entity_poly.pdbx_strand_id
1 'polypeptide(L)' 'MMQGIMKVNALGHLEIGGCDATELVKVFGTPLYVMDENKIRQTVRRM' A
#
# COMPACT_ATOMS: atom_id res chain seq x y z
N MET A 1 2.05 -9.80 11.52
CA MET A 1 3.20 -8.97 11.13
C MET A 1 2.77 -8.11 9.94
N MET A 2 2.81 -6.77 10.04
CA MET A 2 2.63 -5.90 8.87
C MET A 2 3.91 -5.98 8.03
N GLN A 3 3.81 -6.55 6.83
CA GLN A 3 4.92 -6.60 5.87
C GLN A 3 5.29 -5.17 5.47
N GLY A 4 6.59 -4.84 5.42
CA GLY A 4 7.16 -3.48 5.49
C GLY A 4 6.80 -2.43 4.44
N ILE A 5 5.68 -2.56 3.73
CA ILE A 5 5.04 -1.51 2.91
C ILE A 5 3.70 -1.05 3.48
N MET A 6 3.17 -1.75 4.49
CA MET A 6 1.94 -1.39 5.17
C MET A 6 2.28 -0.84 6.56
N LYS A 7 1.79 0.35 6.88
CA LYS A 7 1.86 0.93 8.22
C LYS A 7 0.54 1.61 8.57
N VAL A 8 0.35 1.92 9.85
CA VAL A 8 -0.74 2.80 10.27
C VAL A 8 -0.21 4.23 10.28
N ASN A 9 -0.89 5.15 9.60
CA ASN A 9 -0.50 6.57 9.59
C ASN A 9 -0.91 7.27 10.90
N ALA A 10 -0.56 8.55 11.04
CA ALA A 10 -0.89 9.33 12.24
C ALA A 10 -2.40 9.52 12.49
N LEU A 11 -3.23 9.29 11.47
CA LEU A 11 -4.70 9.36 11.55
C LEU A 11 -5.34 8.01 11.92
N GLY A 12 -4.54 6.95 12.07
CA GLY A 12 -5.05 5.60 12.35
C GLY A 12 -5.48 4.83 11.11
N HIS A 13 -5.24 5.33 9.91
CA HIS A 13 -5.59 4.66 8.65
C HIS A 13 -4.46 3.74 8.17
N LEU A 14 -4.83 2.71 7.40
CA LEU A 14 -3.86 1.88 6.70
C LEU A 14 -3.20 2.70 5.58
N GLU A 15 -1.88 2.87 5.68
CA GLU A 15 -1.06 3.46 4.63
C GLU A 15 -0.29 2.34 3.91
N ILE A 16 -0.38 2.33 2.58
CA ILE A 16 0.27 1.35 1.71
C ILE A 16 1.23 2.12 0.80
N GLY A 17 2.55 1.88 0.96
CA GLY A 17 3.57 2.48 0.09
C GLY A 17 3.59 4.02 0.07
N GLY A 18 3.09 4.68 1.11
CA GLY A 18 2.96 6.15 1.16
C GLY A 18 1.54 6.68 0.89
N CYS A 19 0.60 5.83 0.46
CA CYS A 19 -0.76 6.23 0.12
C CYS A 19 -1.76 5.78 1.19
N ASP A 20 -2.71 6.65 1.54
CA ASP A 20 -3.80 6.32 2.47
C ASP A 20 -4.83 5.41 1.78
N ALA A 21 -5.13 4.25 2.37
CA ALA A 21 -6.09 3.30 1.83
C ALA A 21 -7.51 3.87 1.74
N THR A 22 -7.90 4.77 2.64
CA THR A 22 -9.22 5.42 2.61
C THR A 22 -9.35 6.36 1.42
N GLU A 23 -8.29 7.09 1.07
CA GLU A 23 -8.26 7.94 -0.13
C GLU A 23 -8.30 7.08 -1.40
N LEU A 24 -7.58 5.97 -1.43
CA LEU A 24 -7.64 5.03 -2.55
C LEU A 24 -9.06 4.48 -2.76
N VAL A 25 -9.76 4.12 -1.68
CA VAL A 25 -11.16 3.67 -1.77
C VAL A 25 -12.09 4.76 -2.27
N LYS A 26 -11.89 6.03 -1.87
CA LYS A 26 -12.71 7.15 -2.38
C LYS A 26 -12.54 7.35 -3.89
N VAL A 27 -11.33 7.14 -4.40
CA VAL A 27 -11.01 7.34 -5.83
C VAL A 27 -11.42 6.13 -6.67
N PHE A 28 -11.18 4.91 -6.21
CA PHE A 28 -11.31 3.69 -7.02
C PHE A 28 -12.47 2.76 -6.62
N GLY A 29 -13.11 2.99 -5.48
CA GLY A 29 -14.21 2.16 -4.98
C GLY A 29 -13.75 0.83 -4.34
N THR A 30 -14.70 -0.06 -4.05
CA THR A 30 -14.44 -1.40 -3.51
C THR A 30 -15.15 -2.48 -4.35
N PRO A 31 -14.58 -3.70 -4.44
CA PRO A 31 -13.30 -4.15 -3.88
C PRO A 31 -12.09 -3.60 -4.64
N LEU A 32 -11.01 -3.25 -3.91
CA LEU A 32 -9.78 -2.69 -4.48
C LEU A 32 -8.57 -3.56 -4.11
N TYR A 33 -7.80 -3.95 -5.12
CA TYR A 33 -6.49 -4.58 -4.94
C TYR A 33 -5.38 -3.54 -5.18
N VAL A 34 -4.50 -3.38 -4.18
CA VAL A 34 -3.38 -2.43 -4.22
C VAL A 34 -2.08 -3.20 -4.15
N MET A 35 -1.12 -2.86 -5.02
CA MET A 35 0.21 -3.45 -5.06
C MET A 35 1.28 -2.36 -5.12
N ASP A 36 2.39 -2.57 -4.41
CA ASP A 36 3.54 -1.65 -4.45
C ASP A 36 4.49 -2.06 -5.60
N GLU A 37 4.43 -1.30 -6.70
CA GLU A 37 5.28 -1.52 -7.87
C GLU A 37 6.77 -1.41 -7.54
N ASN A 38 7.17 -0.47 -6.67
CA ASN A 38 8.57 -0.29 -6.28
C ASN A 38 9.08 -1.53 -5.57
N LYS A 39 8.26 -2.11 -4.67
CA LYS A 39 8.60 -3.36 -4.01
C LYS A 39 8.68 -4.53 -4.99
N ILE A 40 7.73 -4.63 -5.91
CA ILE A 40 7.75 -5.67 -6.95
C ILE A 40 9.04 -5.57 -7.77
N ARG A 41 9.39 -4.36 -8.23
CA ARG A 41 10.62 -4.11 -9.00
C ARG A 41 11.89 -4.41 -8.18
N GLN A 42 11.93 -4.05 -6.91
CA GLN A 42 13.06 -4.38 -6.03
C GLN A 42 13.23 -5.88 -5.84
N THR A 43 12.14 -6.62 -5.64
CA THR A 43 12.16 -8.08 -5.52
C THR A 43 12.68 -8.72 -6.81
N VAL A 44 12.19 -8.29 -7.97
CA VAL A 44 12.66 -8.79 -9.28
C VAL A 44 14.14 -8.50 -9.51
N ARG A 45 14.64 -7.32 -9.09
CA ARG A 45 16.06 -6.96 -9.22
C ARG A 45 17.00 -7.69 -8.26
N ARG A 46 16.48 -8.28 -7.18
CA ARG A 46 17.26 -9.07 -6.21
C ARG A 46 17.29 -10.57 -6.54
N MET A 47 16.48 -11.02 -7.49
CA MET A 47 16.60 -12.35 -8.09
C MET A 47 17.77 -12.36 -9.07
#